data_AF-D7C7D2-F1
#
_entry.id   AF-D7C7D2-F1
#
_cell.length_a   1.000
_cell.length_b   1.000
_cell.length_c   1.000
_cell.angle_alpha   90.00
_cell.angle_beta   90.00
_cell.angle_gamma   90.00
#
_symmetry.space_group_name_H-M   'P 1'
#
loop_
_entity.id
_entity.type
_entity.pdbx_description
1 polymer ?
#
loop_
_entity_poly.entity_id
_entity_poly.type
_entity_poly.pdbx_seq_one_letter_code
_entity_poly.pdbx_strand_id
1 'polypeptide(L)'
;MLATGRYADAVQADHGAAVAPGARGVPFTVLGDRFAIPGAAGTRQYTAVIDQAWGRSMADASMAPPLRLVETGPDGGWCDAATGICTTVAADREGPLPESEAAASGM
;
A
#
# COMPACT_ATOMS: atom_id res chain seq x y z
N MET A 1 25.94 -18.09 -6.13
CA MET A 1 25.80 -19.56 -6.09
C MET A 1 24.48 -19.90 -5.39
N LEU A 2 23.64 -20.74 -6.00
CA LEU A 2 22.33 -21.14 -5.44
C LEU A 2 22.41 -22.27 -4.39
N ALA A 3 23.62 -22.80 -4.15
CA ALA A 3 23.84 -23.97 -3.30
C ALA A 3 23.47 -23.77 -1.82
N THR A 4 23.39 -22.53 -1.34
CA THR A 4 23.06 -22.23 0.06
C THR A 4 21.56 -22.20 0.35
N GLY A 5 20.70 -22.34 -0.66
CA GLY A 5 19.25 -22.31 -0.46
C GLY A 5 18.71 -20.96 0.03
N ARG A 6 19.45 -19.86 -0.16
CA ARG A 6 19.08 -18.50 0.30
C ARG A 6 17.63 -18.08 -0.03
N TYR A 7 17.05 -18.60 -1.11
CA TYR A 7 15.70 -18.26 -1.56
C TYR A 7 14.65 -19.34 -1.25
N ALA A 8 15.02 -20.41 -0.54
CA ALA A 8 14.12 -21.54 -0.29
C ALA A 8 12.82 -21.08 0.39
N ASP A 9 12.93 -20.28 1.45
CA ASP A 9 11.76 -19.79 2.19
C ASP A 9 10.88 -18.87 1.33
N ALA A 10 11.49 -18.00 0.52
CA ALA A 10 10.75 -17.13 -0.41
C ALA A 10 9.98 -17.94 -1.46
N VAL A 11 10.59 -18.97 -2.04
CA VAL A 11 9.93 -19.85 -3.01
C VAL A 11 8.79 -20.65 -2.36
N GLN A 12 8.96 -21.12 -1.12
CA GLN A 12 7.89 -21.80 -0.40
C GLN A 12 6.73 -20.86 -0.06
N ALA A 13 7.03 -19.60 0.29
CA ALA A 13 6.02 -18.57 0.52
C ALA A 13 5.23 -18.28 -0.75
N ASP A 14 5.89 -18.11 -1.90
CA ASP A 14 5.25 -17.88 -3.20
C ASP A 14 4.37 -19.07 -3.62
N HIS A 15 4.84 -20.31 -3.39
CA HIS A 15 4.04 -21.51 -3.63
C HIS A 15 2.79 -21.54 -2.74
N GLY A 16 2.93 -21.20 -1.45
CA GLY A 16 1.81 -21.07 -0.52
C GLY A 16 0.80 -20.02 -0.98
N ALA A 17 1.29 -18.86 -1.42
CA ALA A 17 0.47 -17.78 -1.96
C ALA A 17 -0.29 -18.17 -3.24
N ALA A 18 0.27 -19.08 -4.07
CA ALA A 18 -0.40 -19.61 -5.25
C ALA A 18 -1.45 -20.69 -4.91
N VAL A 19 -1.15 -21.58 -3.96
CA VAL A 19 -2.06 -22.68 -3.58
C VAL A 19 -3.26 -22.18 -2.77
N ALA A 20 -3.09 -21.16 -1.91
CA ALA A 20 -4.18 -20.58 -1.12
C ALA A 20 -5.42 -20.17 -1.94
N PRO A 21 -5.30 -19.45 -3.09
CA PRO A 21 -6.42 -19.15 -3.98
C PRO A 21 -6.83 -20.31 -4.91
N GLY A 22 -6.16 -21.46 -4.82
CA GLY A 22 -6.56 -22.70 -5.51
C GLY A 22 -5.77 -23.06 -6.76
N ALA A 23 -4.56 -22.54 -6.97
CA ALA A 23 -3.73 -22.95 -8.10
C ALA A 23 -3.37 -24.45 -8.01
N ARG A 24 -3.59 -25.19 -9.11
CA ARG A 24 -3.23 -26.62 -9.27
C ARG A 24 -2.29 -26.88 -10.45
N GLY A 25 -1.92 -25.82 -11.16
CA GLY A 25 -1.11 -25.87 -12.37
C GLY A 25 -0.80 -24.44 -12.83
N VAL A 26 0.22 -24.29 -13.68
CA VAL A 26 0.73 -22.99 -14.13
C VAL A 26 0.65 -22.85 -15.66
N PRO A 27 0.51 -21.62 -16.20
CA PRO A 27 0.42 -20.34 -15.47
C PRO A 27 -0.93 -20.15 -14.76
N PHE A 28 -0.94 -19.41 -13.66
CA PHE A 28 -2.13 -19.05 -12.88
C PHE A 28 -2.00 -17.58 -12.46
N THR A 29 -2.84 -16.71 -13.03
CA THR A 29 -2.75 -15.26 -12.80
C THR A 29 -3.84 -14.81 -11.85
N VAL A 30 -3.48 -14.09 -10.79
CA VAL A 30 -4.42 -13.47 -9.85
C VAL A 30 -4.44 -11.96 -10.06
N LEU A 31 -5.63 -11.36 -10.10
CA LEU A 31 -5.85 -9.93 -10.32
C LEU A 31 -6.67 -9.36 -9.15
N GLY A 32 -6.06 -8.40 -8.43
CA GLY A 32 -6.69 -7.70 -7.30
C GLY A 32 -7.19 -8.61 -6.19
N ASP A 33 -6.49 -9.74 -5.95
CA ASP A 33 -6.83 -10.78 -4.96
C ASP A 33 -8.28 -11.33 -5.05
N ARG A 34 -8.94 -11.12 -6.20
CA ARG A 34 -10.36 -11.46 -6.38
C ARG A 34 -10.66 -12.23 -7.66
N PHE A 35 -9.84 -12.07 -8.69
CA PHE A 35 -10.02 -12.75 -9.97
C PHE A 35 -8.84 -13.67 -10.25
N ALA A 36 -9.12 -14.88 -10.74
CA ALA A 36 -8.08 -15.83 -11.14
C ALA A 36 -8.28 -16.28 -12.59
N ILE A 37 -7.19 -16.36 -13.34
CA ILE A 37 -7.15 -16.83 -14.73
C ILE A 37 -6.23 -18.07 -14.76
N PRO A 38 -6.78 -19.29 -14.78
CA PRO A 38 -6.00 -20.50 -14.90
C PRO A 38 -5.57 -20.73 -16.35
N GLY A 39 -4.32 -21.12 -16.54
CA GLY A 39 -3.73 -21.46 -17.82
C GLY A 39 -3.35 -20.24 -18.67
N ALA A 40 -2.77 -20.52 -19.84
CA ALA A 40 -2.36 -19.49 -20.79
C ALA A 40 -3.58 -18.95 -21.55
N ALA A 41 -4.26 -17.96 -20.96
CA ALA A 41 -5.38 -17.27 -21.58
C ALA A 41 -4.95 -16.34 -22.73
N GLY A 42 -5.88 -16.06 -23.64
CA GLY A 42 -5.68 -15.09 -24.71
C GLY A 42 -5.77 -13.64 -24.23
N THR A 43 -5.21 -12.71 -25.00
CA THR A 43 -5.18 -11.28 -24.66
C THR A 43 -6.56 -10.68 -24.40
N ARG A 44 -7.56 -11.02 -25.21
CA ARG A 44 -8.95 -10.56 -25.00
C ARG A 44 -9.54 -10.96 -23.65
N GLN A 45 -9.20 -12.16 -23.17
CA GLN A 45 -9.65 -12.61 -21.85
C GLN A 45 -8.96 -11.82 -20.74
N TYR A 46 -7.64 -11.61 -20.87
CA TYR A 46 -6.92 -10.74 -19.94
C TYR A 46 -7.48 -9.32 -19.88
N THR A 47 -7.72 -8.69 -21.04
CA THR A 47 -8.32 -7.34 -21.11
C THR A 47 -9.66 -7.29 -20.36
N ALA A 48 -10.57 -8.23 -20.64
CA ALA A 48 -11.88 -8.25 -19.98
C ALA A 48 -11.79 -8.40 -18.45
N VAL A 49 -10.88 -9.25 -17.96
CA VAL A 49 -10.72 -9.46 -16.51
C VAL A 49 -10.01 -8.28 -15.85
N ILE A 50 -9.06 -7.63 -16.53
CA ILE A 50 -8.41 -6.40 -16.04
C ILE A 50 -9.45 -5.28 -15.90
N ASP A 51 -10.28 -5.05 -16.92
CA ASP A 51 -11.33 -4.03 -16.88
C ASP A 51 -12.32 -4.30 -15.74
N GLN A 52 -12.68 -5.57 -15.53
CA GLN A 52 -13.56 -5.98 -14.44
C GLN A 52 -12.92 -5.77 -13.07
N ALA A 53 -11.65 -6.16 -12.90
CA ALA A 53 -10.92 -5.99 -11.65
C ALA A 53 -10.78 -4.49 -11.31
N TRP A 54 -10.45 -3.67 -12.30
CA TRP A 54 -10.32 -2.23 -12.13
C TRP A 54 -11.64 -1.56 -11.75
N GLY A 55 -12.73 -1.87 -12.47
CA GLY A 55 -14.06 -1.34 -12.16
C GLY A 55 -14.52 -1.71 -10.75
N ARG A 56 -14.23 -2.93 -10.29
CA ARG A 56 -14.53 -3.39 -8.92
C ARG A 56 -13.71 -2.65 -7.87
N SER A 57 -12.43 -2.40 -8.09
CA SER A 57 -11.60 -1.63 -7.16
C SER A 57 -12.09 -0.19 -6.99
N MET A 58 -12.53 0.46 -8.07
CA MET A 58 -13.13 1.80 -8.00
C MET A 58 -14.47 1.79 -7.26
N ALA A 59 -15.31 0.77 -7.48
CA ALA A 59 -16.56 0.62 -6.77
C ALA A 59 -16.35 0.40 -5.26
N ASP A 60 -15.37 -0.42 -4.88
CA ASP A 60 -15.00 -0.67 -3.48
C ASP A 60 -14.51 0.62 -2.79
N ALA A 61 -13.62 1.35 -3.45
CA ALA A 61 -13.16 2.66 -3.00
C ALA A 61 -14.32 3.66 -2.83
N SER A 62 -15.34 3.61 -3.69
CA SER A 62 -16.52 4.47 -3.58
C SER A 62 -17.47 4.09 -2.45
N MET A 63 -17.48 2.81 -2.03
CA MET A 63 -18.29 2.31 -0.92
C MET A 63 -17.59 2.44 0.43
N ALA A 64 -16.27 2.61 0.46
CA ALA A 64 -15.54 2.95 1.66
C ALA A 64 -16.05 4.29 2.22
N PRO A 65 -16.12 4.46 3.56
CA PRO A 65 -16.40 5.77 4.14
C PRO A 65 -15.38 6.78 3.59
N PRO A 66 -15.79 8.04 3.34
CA PRO A 66 -14.91 9.04 2.76
C PRO A 66 -13.62 9.09 3.58
N LEU A 67 -12.48 9.14 2.88
CA LEU A 67 -11.17 9.22 3.52
C LEU A 67 -11.19 10.37 4.53
N ARG A 68 -11.03 10.03 5.82
CA ARG A 68 -10.82 11.04 6.85
C ARG A 68 -9.37 11.47 6.75
N LEU A 69 -9.15 12.74 6.38
CA LEU A 69 -7.82 13.33 6.40
C LEU A 69 -7.27 13.24 7.83
N VAL A 70 -6.23 12.44 8.00
CA VAL A 70 -5.41 12.44 9.21
C VAL A 70 -4.26 13.39 8.91
N GLU A 71 -4.35 14.63 9.37
CA GLU A 71 -3.48 15.73 8.94
C GLU A 71 -2.01 15.62 9.35
N THR A 72 -1.64 14.60 10.14
CA THR A 72 -0.25 14.43 10.58
C THR A 72 0.10 12.95 10.73
N GLY A 73 1.07 12.48 9.94
CA GLY A 73 1.87 11.32 10.35
C GLY A 73 2.73 11.69 11.56
N PRO A 74 3.21 10.72 12.37
CA PRO A 74 4.06 10.98 13.54
C PRO A 74 5.33 11.79 13.20
N ASP A 75 5.74 11.79 11.94
CA ASP A 75 6.92 12.48 11.42
C ASP A 75 6.62 13.90 10.89
N GLY A 76 5.40 14.41 11.11
CA GLY A 76 4.98 15.73 10.63
C GLY A 76 4.90 15.87 9.11
N GLY A 77 5.01 14.76 8.37
CA GLY A 77 4.87 14.75 6.93
C GLY A 77 3.42 14.99 6.49
N TRP A 78 3.26 15.75 5.42
CA TRP A 78 1.97 16.05 4.81
C TRP A 78 2.03 15.89 3.30
N CYS A 79 0.93 15.42 2.73
CA CYS A 79 0.73 15.30 1.29
C CYS A 79 -0.37 16.25 0.85
N ASP A 80 -0.05 17.05 -0.17
CA ASP A 80 -1.03 17.88 -0.85
C ASP A 80 -1.93 17.02 -1.73
N ALA A 81 -3.22 16.97 -1.41
CA ALA A 81 -4.19 16.20 -2.19
C ALA A 81 -4.47 16.80 -3.59
N ALA A 82 -4.26 18.11 -3.79
CA ALA A 82 -4.47 18.79 -5.06
C ALA A 82 -3.26 18.65 -6.00
N THR A 83 -2.05 18.63 -5.46
CA THR A 83 -0.82 18.56 -6.27
C THR A 83 -0.15 17.18 -6.28
N GLY A 84 -0.47 16.30 -5.32
CA GLY A 84 0.13 14.98 -5.17
C GLY A 84 1.56 15.00 -4.60
N ILE A 85 2.03 16.15 -4.13
CA ILE A 85 3.37 16.31 -3.57
C ILE A 85 3.34 15.99 -2.07
N CYS A 86 4.20 15.07 -1.66
CA CYS A 86 4.41 14.73 -0.25
C CYS A 86 5.70 15.35 0.26
N THR A 87 5.64 16.02 1.41
CA THR A 87 6.81 16.60 2.09
C THR A 87 6.96 15.99 3.47
N THR A 88 8.20 15.78 3.90
CA THR A 88 8.55 15.45 5.29
C THR A 88 9.35 16.61 5.86
N VAL A 89 9.07 17.01 7.11
CA VAL A 89 9.95 17.98 7.77
C VAL A 89 11.26 17.25 8.03
N ALA A 90 12.33 17.63 7.34
CA ALA A 90 13.67 17.12 7.62
C ALA A 90 13.97 17.35 9.11
N ALA A 91 14.38 16.28 9.79
CA ALA A 91 14.74 16.25 11.19
C ALA A 91 16.05 17.03 11.45
N ASP A 92 16.08 18.34 11.23
CA ASP A 92 17.26 19.17 11.50
C ASP A 92 16.85 20.62 11.78
N ARG A 93 16.46 20.92 13.02
CA ARG A 93 16.66 22.22 13.67
C ARG A 93 16.86 22.05 15.18
N GLU A 94 18.08 21.66 15.55
CA GLU A 94 18.65 21.92 16.87
C GLU A 94 18.69 23.46 17.06
N GLY A 95 17.90 24.00 17.98
CA GLY A 95 17.88 25.43 18.31
C GLY A 95 17.23 25.65 19.69
N PRO A 96 17.84 26.46 20.58
CA PRO A 96 17.51 26.43 22.00
C PRO A 96 16.11 27.00 22.28
N LEU A 97 15.40 26.33 23.20
CA LEU A 97 14.14 26.79 23.76
C LEU A 97 14.33 28.18 24.43
N PRO A 98 13.48 29.19 24.15
CA PRO A 98 13.44 30.37 24.98
C PRO A 98 12.83 30.03 26.35
N GLU A 99 13.62 30.24 27.40
CA GLU A 99 13.18 30.18 28.79
C GLU A 99 12.35 31.40 29.19
N SER A 100 11.37 31.14 30.06
CA SER A 100 10.68 32.05 30.98
C SER A 100 9.68 33.07 30.42
N GLU A 101 8.43 32.95 30.87
CA GLU A 101 7.78 33.96 31.71
C GLU A 101 6.81 33.26 32.68
N ALA A 102 7.30 33.02 33.90
CA ALA A 102 6.46 32.86 35.08
C ALA A 102 6.70 34.09 35.97
N ALA A 103 5.73 35.00 35.98
CA ALA A 103 5.45 36.01 36.99
C ALA A 103 4.21 36.78 36.50
N ALA A 104 3.25 37.27 37.26
CA ALA A 104 2.85 37.18 38.66
C ALA A 104 1.53 38.01 38.74
N SER A 105 0.79 37.85 39.84
CA SER A 105 -0.10 38.86 40.43
C SER A 105 -1.55 39.00 39.91
N GLY A 106 -2.47 38.39 40.68
CA GLY A 106 -3.57 39.13 41.33
C GLY A 106 -4.85 39.41 40.54
N MET A 107 -5.92 38.69 40.88
CA MET A 107 -7.12 39.25 41.54
C MET A 107 -7.96 38.14 42.15
#